data_AF-A0A653C2U0-F1
#
_entry.id   AF-A0A653C2U0-F1
#
_cell.length_a   1.000
_cell.length_b   1.000
_cell.length_c   1.000
_cell.angle_alpha   90.00
_cell.angle_beta   90.00
_cell.angle_gamma   90.00
#
_symmetry.space_group_name_H-M   'P 1'
#
loop_
_entity.id
_entity.type
_entity.pdbx_description
1 polymer ?
#
loop_
_entity_poly.entity_id
_entity_poly.type
_entity_poly.pdbx_seq_one_letter_code
_entity_poly.pdbx_strand_id
1 'polypeptide(L)'
;LLPVATRVSLDRCIIAAAKHYFIRRYNTVVFSLPISEGRKEDLAPLATDRILLQEMYKENRWSVVMKHFGGRPQGRDIGYYPKSYLIQIRSRNEAKINIKYLSKFVSWNPHAKFLIVSSQVFDEPEEVALEAFQALFAANTVSIAVMLPDPQNNTNFLVFSWRPAANYTCSPDHLEALLINTCYFGNIKRKQTWFPDVLRIKHQKDYGCAVKVSYFIWPPFVIQN
;
A
#
# COMPACT_ATOMS: atom_id res chain seq x y z
N LEU A 1 15.61 -15.17 -12.30
CA LEU A 1 14.29 -14.98 -12.94
C LEU A 1 13.25 -15.69 -12.10
N LEU A 2 12.18 -15.01 -11.67
CA LEU A 2 11.11 -15.64 -10.89
C LEU A 2 10.36 -16.70 -11.72
N PRO A 3 9.88 -17.79 -11.09
CA PRO A 3 9.02 -18.78 -11.76
C PRO A 3 7.77 -18.13 -12.34
N VAL A 4 7.32 -18.61 -13.50
CA VAL A 4 6.12 -18.10 -14.19
C VAL A 4 4.87 -18.22 -13.30
N ALA A 5 4.75 -19.35 -12.58
CA ALA A 5 3.63 -19.60 -11.67
C ALA A 5 3.51 -18.54 -10.56
N THR A 6 4.63 -18.15 -9.95
CA THR A 6 4.68 -17.10 -8.92
C THR A 6 4.15 -15.77 -9.45
N ARG A 7 4.57 -15.39 -10.67
CA ARG A 7 4.13 -14.15 -11.31
C ARG A 7 2.64 -14.15 -11.62
N VAL A 8 2.16 -15.23 -12.24
CA VAL A 8 0.73 -15.39 -12.56
C VAL A 8 -0.12 -15.35 -11.28
N SER A 9 0.36 -15.98 -10.20
CA SER A 9 -0.35 -15.94 -8.93
C SER A 9 -0.39 -14.53 -8.34
N LEU A 10 0.74 -13.81 -8.34
CA LEU A 10 0.82 -12.42 -7.88
C LEU A 10 -0.16 -11.52 -8.63
N ASP A 11 -0.11 -11.54 -9.97
CA ASP A 11 -0.95 -10.67 -10.80
C ASP A 11 -2.44 -10.90 -10.52
N ARG A 12 -2.86 -12.17 -10.46
CA ARG A 12 -4.24 -12.53 -10.13
C ARG A 12 -4.63 -12.08 -8.72
N CYS A 13 -3.71 -12.16 -7.76
CA CYS A 13 -3.93 -11.68 -6.40
C CYS A 13 -4.07 -10.16 -6.32
N ILE A 14 -3.23 -9.41 -7.05
CA ILE A 14 -3.36 -7.95 -7.14
C ILE A 14 -4.70 -7.58 -7.78
N ILE A 15 -5.06 -8.22 -8.89
CA ILE A 15 -6.34 -8.00 -9.57
C ILE A 15 -7.51 -8.28 -8.61
N ALA A 16 -7.52 -9.42 -7.93
CA ALA A 16 -8.57 -9.77 -6.98
C ALA A 16 -8.66 -8.75 -5.82
N ALA A 17 -7.52 -8.35 -5.25
CA ALA A 17 -7.47 -7.35 -4.19
C ALA A 17 -7.99 -6.00 -4.66
N ALA A 18 -7.57 -5.55 -5.84
CA ALA A 18 -7.96 -4.28 -6.39
C ALA A 18 -9.47 -4.27 -6.72
N LYS A 19 -10.02 -5.38 -7.22
CA LYS A 19 -11.48 -5.56 -7.35
C LYS A 19 -12.16 -5.46 -5.98
N HIS A 20 -11.69 -6.17 -4.97
CA HIS A 20 -12.37 -6.14 -3.68
C HIS A 20 -12.28 -4.79 -2.96
N TYR A 21 -11.15 -4.10 -3.03
CA TYR A 21 -10.85 -2.97 -2.15
C TYR A 21 -10.74 -1.61 -2.85
N PHE A 22 -10.45 -1.58 -4.15
CA PHE A 22 -10.26 -0.35 -4.92
C PHE A 22 -11.46 -0.03 -5.83
N ILE A 23 -12.53 -0.84 -5.83
CA ILE A 23 -13.76 -0.57 -6.60
C ILE A 23 -14.51 0.64 -6.03
N ARG A 24 -14.26 1.79 -6.66
CA ARG A 24 -15.26 2.80 -7.00
C ARG A 24 -14.94 3.29 -8.41
N ARG A 25 -15.96 3.53 -9.24
CA ARG A 25 -15.76 4.08 -10.59
C ARG A 25 -14.94 5.37 -10.49
N TYR A 26 -13.99 5.55 -11.42
CA TYR A 26 -13.09 6.72 -11.48
C TYR A 26 -12.13 6.86 -10.30
N ASN A 27 -11.82 5.78 -9.59
CA ASN A 27 -10.70 5.79 -8.66
C ASN A 27 -9.37 5.92 -9.44
N THR A 28 -8.58 6.93 -9.09
CA THR A 28 -7.19 7.05 -9.54
C THR A 28 -6.31 6.15 -8.69
N VAL A 29 -5.58 5.25 -9.34
CA VAL A 29 -4.62 4.33 -8.73
C VAL A 29 -3.23 4.74 -9.17
N VAL A 30 -2.34 5.04 -8.23
CA VAL A 30 -0.93 5.26 -8.55
C VAL A 30 -0.21 3.93 -8.47
N PHE A 31 0.41 3.52 -9.58
CA PHE A 31 1.26 2.33 -9.63
C PHE A 31 2.73 2.76 -9.60
N SER A 32 3.44 2.34 -8.56
CA SER A 32 4.85 2.65 -8.34
C SER A 32 5.70 1.42 -8.63
N LEU A 33 6.56 1.53 -9.64
CA LEU A 33 7.48 0.46 -10.03
C LEU A 33 8.66 0.36 -9.06
N PRO A 34 9.32 -0.81 -8.96
CA PRO A 34 10.53 -0.98 -8.16
C PRO A 34 11.66 -0.05 -8.59
N ILE A 35 12.41 0.47 -7.63
CA ILE A 35 13.51 1.42 -7.89
C ILE A 35 14.64 0.76 -8.67
N SER A 36 14.87 -0.53 -8.43
CA SER A 36 15.87 -1.34 -9.15
C SER A 36 15.54 -1.51 -10.64
N GLU A 37 14.28 -1.40 -11.05
CA GLU A 37 13.89 -1.36 -12.47
C GLU A 37 14.09 0.04 -13.07
N GLY A 38 13.87 1.09 -12.28
CA GLY A 38 13.97 2.48 -12.70
C GLY A 38 15.38 3.02 -12.99
N ARG A 39 16.42 2.19 -12.90
CA ARG A 39 17.81 2.59 -13.24
C ARG A 39 18.24 2.21 -14.65
N LYS A 40 17.44 1.43 -15.37
CA LYS A 40 17.70 1.11 -16.78
C LYS A 40 16.68 1.87 -17.62
N GLU A 41 17.17 2.87 -18.36
CA GLU A 41 16.37 3.79 -19.18
C GLU A 41 15.53 3.11 -20.28
N ASP A 42 15.66 1.78 -20.48
CA ASP A 42 15.00 1.00 -21.53
C ASP A 42 14.04 -0.11 -21.05
N LEU A 43 13.59 -0.13 -19.79
CA LEU A 43 12.64 -1.15 -19.35
C LEU A 43 11.19 -0.70 -19.59
N ALA A 44 10.65 -1.14 -20.73
CA ALA A 44 9.21 -1.32 -20.89
C ALA A 44 8.62 -1.99 -19.63
N PRO A 45 7.40 -1.63 -19.19
CA PRO A 45 6.73 -2.33 -18.09
C PRO A 45 6.86 -3.83 -18.34
N LEU A 46 7.25 -4.60 -17.32
CA LEU A 46 7.37 -6.04 -17.48
C LEU A 46 6.06 -6.57 -18.07
N ALA A 47 6.10 -7.67 -18.83
CA ALA A 47 4.90 -8.21 -19.47
C ALA A 47 3.72 -8.41 -18.49
N THR A 48 4.04 -8.69 -17.22
CA THR A 48 3.12 -8.74 -16.08
C THR A 48 2.46 -7.39 -15.77
N ASP A 49 3.21 -6.29 -15.77
CA ASP A 49 2.68 -4.94 -15.55
C ASP A 49 1.72 -4.57 -16.66
N ARG A 50 2.02 -4.91 -17.93
CA ARG A 50 1.12 -4.66 -19.06
C ARG A 50 -0.21 -5.41 -18.91
N ILE A 51 -0.19 -6.69 -18.55
CA ILE A 51 -1.41 -7.49 -18.37
C ILE A 51 -2.22 -6.96 -17.20
N LEU A 52 -1.55 -6.73 -16.06
CA LEU A 52 -2.17 -6.15 -14.88
C LEU A 52 -2.84 -4.81 -15.20
N LEU A 53 -2.12 -3.89 -15.85
CA LEU A 53 -2.64 -2.57 -16.22
C LEU A 53 -3.81 -2.65 -17.20
N GLN A 54 -3.77 -3.58 -18.16
CA GLN A 54 -4.87 -3.80 -19.11
C GLN A 54 -6.13 -4.31 -18.40
N GLU A 55 -5.99 -5.29 -17.52
CA GLU A 55 -7.11 -5.84 -16.74
C GLU A 55 -7.70 -4.77 -15.78
N MET A 56 -6.83 -4.01 -15.13
CA MET A 56 -7.23 -2.88 -14.27
C MET A 56 -7.99 -1.79 -15.04
N TYR A 57 -7.59 -1.50 -16.28
CA TYR A 57 -8.26 -0.50 -17.12
C TYR A 57 -9.60 -1.00 -17.68
N LYS A 58 -9.64 -2.24 -18.19
CA LYS A 58 -10.84 -2.83 -18.83
C LYS A 58 -12.03 -2.90 -17.89
N GLU A 59 -11.82 -3.37 -16.65
CA GLU A 59 -12.96 -3.65 -15.76
C GLU A 59 -13.49 -2.42 -15.05
N ASN A 60 -12.64 -1.43 -14.73
CA ASN A 60 -13.03 -0.36 -13.80
C ASN A 60 -12.68 1.07 -14.25
N ARG A 61 -12.13 1.26 -15.45
CA ARG A 61 -11.67 2.56 -15.98
C ARG A 61 -10.78 3.30 -14.98
N TRP A 62 -9.87 2.58 -14.31
CA TRP A 62 -8.93 3.20 -13.38
C TRP A 62 -7.93 4.07 -14.14
N SER A 63 -7.71 5.28 -13.64
CA SER A 63 -6.59 6.11 -14.09
C SER A 63 -5.33 5.59 -13.41
N VAL A 64 -4.49 4.87 -14.17
CA VAL A 64 -3.22 4.37 -13.66
C VAL A 64 -2.10 5.36 -13.96
N VAL A 65 -1.44 5.83 -12.91
CA VAL A 65 -0.23 6.66 -13.05
C VAL A 65 0.99 5.80 -12.73
N MET A 66 1.81 5.53 -13.73
CA MET A 66 3.10 4.88 -13.55
C MET A 66 4.16 5.91 -13.18
N LYS A 67 4.91 5.68 -12.09
CA LYS A 67 6.05 6.52 -11.72
C LYS A 67 7.37 5.76 -11.80
N HIS A 68 8.33 6.36 -12.50
CA HIS A 68 9.70 5.87 -12.66
C HIS A 68 10.66 6.74 -11.85
N PHE A 69 11.46 6.13 -10.97
CA PHE A 69 12.44 6.84 -10.14
C PHE A 69 13.80 6.92 -10.85
N GLY A 70 13.87 7.76 -11.88
CA GLY A 70 15.11 8.06 -12.62
C GLY A 70 15.37 9.56 -12.83
N GLY A 71 14.40 10.43 -12.52
CA GLY A 71 14.52 11.88 -12.67
C GLY A 71 14.13 12.63 -11.39
N ARG A 72 14.54 13.91 -11.29
CA ARG A 72 14.07 14.81 -10.22
C ARG A 72 12.54 14.73 -10.15
N PRO A 73 11.93 14.69 -8.95
CA PRO A 73 10.47 14.72 -8.81
C PRO A 73 9.95 16.03 -9.40
N GLN A 74 9.66 16.03 -10.70
CA GLN A 74 8.88 17.11 -11.30
C GLN A 74 7.48 16.88 -10.77
N GLY A 75 7.09 17.71 -9.80
CA GLY A 75 5.74 17.80 -9.25
C GLY A 75 4.75 18.29 -10.29
N ARG A 76 4.70 17.66 -11.48
CA ARG A 76 3.58 17.84 -12.38
C ARG A 76 2.39 17.25 -11.67
N ASP A 77 1.49 18.15 -11.32
CA ASP A 77 0.24 17.85 -10.65
C ASP A 77 -0.47 16.77 -11.44
N ILE A 78 -0.56 15.59 -10.83
CA ILE A 78 -1.62 14.67 -11.23
C ILE A 78 -2.84 15.42 -10.71
N GLY A 79 -3.60 16.11 -11.56
CA GLY A 79 -4.74 16.98 -11.17
C GLY A 79 -5.89 16.27 -10.43
N TYR A 80 -5.62 15.10 -9.85
CA TYR A 80 -6.49 14.24 -9.08
C TYR A 80 -5.72 13.65 -7.89
N TYR A 81 -6.29 13.77 -6.70
CA TYR A 81 -5.83 13.05 -5.51
C TYR A 81 -6.14 11.55 -5.65
N PRO A 82 -5.13 10.66 -5.69
CA PRO A 82 -5.34 9.24 -5.80
C PRO A 82 -6.02 8.70 -4.55
N LYS A 83 -6.89 7.72 -4.75
CA LYS A 83 -7.62 7.04 -3.66
C LYS A 83 -6.96 5.71 -3.28
N SER A 84 -6.04 5.23 -4.12
CA SER A 84 -5.31 4.01 -3.88
C SER A 84 -3.91 4.10 -4.48
N TYR A 85 -2.96 3.45 -3.81
CA TYR A 85 -1.58 3.29 -4.23
C TYR A 85 -1.26 1.80 -4.27
N LEU A 86 -0.66 1.36 -5.37
CA LEU A 86 -0.06 0.04 -5.51
C LEU A 86 1.45 0.25 -5.67
N ILE A 87 2.22 -0.19 -4.67
CA ILE A 87 3.67 0.00 -4.63
C ILE A 87 4.34 -1.36 -4.73
N GLN A 88 5.11 -1.58 -5.78
CA GLN A 88 5.90 -2.80 -5.92
C GLN A 88 7.31 -2.58 -5.37
N ILE A 89 7.78 -3.53 -4.57
CA ILE A 89 9.12 -3.52 -3.98
C ILE A 89 9.88 -4.79 -4.35
N ARG A 90 11.21 -4.68 -4.46
CA ARG A 90 12.14 -5.80 -4.67
C ARG A 90 13.15 -5.98 -3.54
N SER A 91 13.24 -5.01 -2.63
CA SER A 91 14.06 -5.10 -1.43
C SER A 91 13.37 -4.45 -0.24
N ARG A 92 13.78 -4.84 0.97
CA ARG A 92 13.25 -4.34 2.26
C ARG A 92 13.23 -2.80 2.33
N ASN A 93 14.29 -2.16 1.84
CA ASN A 93 14.43 -0.69 1.87
C ASN A 93 13.59 0.05 0.81
N GLU A 94 13.11 -0.61 -0.24
CA GLU A 94 12.40 0.08 -1.33
C GLU A 94 11.08 0.68 -0.88
N ALA A 95 10.37 0.08 0.08
CA ALA A 95 9.12 0.65 0.61
C ALA A 95 9.36 2.05 1.18
N LYS A 96 10.31 2.17 2.12
CA LYS A 96 10.70 3.45 2.75
C LYS A 96 11.11 4.50 1.74
N ILE A 97 11.91 4.11 0.74
CA ILE A 97 12.38 5.04 -0.30
C ILE A 97 11.21 5.50 -1.19
N ASN A 98 10.37 4.57 -1.65
CA ASN A 98 9.18 4.89 -2.44
C ASN A 98 8.27 5.87 -1.70
N ILE A 99 7.97 5.61 -0.42
CA ILE A 99 7.11 6.48 0.39
C ILE A 99 7.73 7.87 0.56
N LYS A 100 9.04 7.95 0.85
CA LYS A 100 9.76 9.23 0.98
C LYS A 100 9.70 10.08 -0.30
N TYR A 101 9.64 9.45 -1.48
CA TYR A 101 9.46 10.19 -2.73
C TYR A 101 8.00 10.51 -3.01
N LEU A 102 7.09 9.55 -2.79
CA LEU A 102 5.65 9.72 -3.04
C LEU A 102 5.05 10.81 -2.15
N SER A 103 5.50 10.94 -0.90
CA SER A 103 5.03 11.94 0.05
C SER A 103 5.42 13.38 -0.29
N LYS A 104 6.34 13.58 -1.26
CA LYS A 104 6.74 14.91 -1.73
C LYS A 104 5.84 15.47 -2.83
N PHE A 105 4.94 14.66 -3.40
CA PHE A 105 4.04 15.13 -4.45
C PHE A 105 2.85 15.89 -3.84
N VAL A 106 2.39 16.94 -4.52
CA VAL A 106 1.20 17.71 -4.12
C VAL A 106 -0.05 16.82 -4.06
N SER A 107 -0.14 15.86 -4.98
CA SER A 107 -1.19 14.84 -5.00
C SER A 107 -0.99 13.70 -4.00
N TRP A 108 -0.06 13.80 -3.04
CA TRP A 108 0.04 12.84 -1.94
C TRP A 108 -1.26 12.82 -1.13
N ASN A 109 -1.87 11.64 -1.01
CA ASN A 109 -3.07 11.45 -0.21
C ASN A 109 -2.81 10.42 0.90
N PRO A 110 -2.56 10.85 2.15
CA PRO A 110 -2.32 9.95 3.28
C PRO A 110 -3.56 9.13 3.68
N HIS A 111 -4.76 9.53 3.22
CA HIS A 111 -6.01 8.80 3.46
C HIS A 111 -6.32 7.76 2.38
N ALA A 112 -5.49 7.63 1.35
CA ALA A 112 -5.63 6.61 0.34
C ALA A 112 -5.36 5.20 0.91
N LYS A 113 -5.78 4.18 0.18
CA LYS A 113 -5.45 2.78 0.48
C LYS A 113 -4.11 2.41 -0.15
N PHE A 114 -3.17 1.93 0.64
CA PHE A 114 -1.83 1.53 0.18
C PHE A 114 -1.69 0.02 0.19
N LEU A 115 -1.52 -0.57 -0.98
CA LEU A 115 -1.14 -1.97 -1.14
C LEU A 115 0.33 -2.03 -1.58
N ILE A 116 1.19 -2.53 -0.69
CA ILE A 116 2.59 -2.80 -1.02
C ILE A 116 2.68 -4.27 -1.43
N VAL A 117 3.33 -4.55 -2.55
CA VAL A 117 3.45 -5.90 -3.10
C VAL A 117 4.89 -6.23 -3.42
N SER A 118 5.24 -7.51 -3.32
CA SER A 118 6.51 -7.99 -3.83
C SER A 118 6.35 -9.36 -4.47
N SER A 119 7.17 -9.61 -5.49
CA SER A 119 7.41 -10.93 -6.01
C SER A 119 8.69 -11.55 -5.45
N GLN A 120 9.48 -10.79 -4.69
CA GLN A 120 10.71 -11.25 -4.04
C GLN A 120 10.35 -12.01 -2.76
N VAL A 121 10.95 -13.18 -2.58
CA VAL A 121 10.86 -13.91 -1.31
C VAL A 121 11.80 -13.26 -0.31
N PHE A 122 11.27 -12.98 0.89
CA PHE A 122 12.01 -12.45 2.03
C PHE A 122 12.03 -13.52 3.12
N ASP A 123 13.15 -13.67 3.83
CA ASP A 123 13.26 -14.65 4.92
C ASP A 123 12.30 -14.30 6.07
N GLU A 124 12.14 -13.01 6.36
CA GLU A 124 11.30 -12.47 7.42
C GLU A 124 10.21 -11.54 6.84
N PRO A 125 9.16 -12.10 6.21
CA PRO A 125 8.14 -11.28 5.54
C PRO A 125 7.37 -10.38 6.52
N GLU A 126 7.22 -10.80 7.78
CA GLU A 126 6.57 -10.02 8.83
C GLU A 126 7.36 -8.75 9.16
N GLU A 127 8.68 -8.84 9.29
CA GLU A 127 9.53 -7.68 9.54
C GLU A 127 9.50 -6.68 8.36
N VAL A 128 9.51 -7.19 7.13
CA VAL A 128 9.39 -6.36 5.93
C VAL A 128 8.05 -5.61 5.91
N ALA A 129 6.97 -6.29 6.31
CA ALA A 129 5.66 -5.65 6.44
C ALA A 129 5.64 -4.60 7.55
N LEU A 130 6.24 -4.88 8.71
CA LEU A 130 6.33 -3.95 9.83
C LEU A 130 7.08 -2.66 9.45
N GLU A 131 8.22 -2.76 8.78
CA GLU A 131 8.96 -1.59 8.32
C GLU A 131 8.19 -0.77 7.29
N ALA A 132 7.47 -1.43 6.39
CA ALA A 132 6.58 -0.78 5.45
C ALA A 132 5.44 -0.02 6.18
N PHE A 133 4.87 -0.60 7.23
CA PHE A 133 3.91 0.07 8.10
C PHE A 133 4.52 1.28 8.77
N GLN A 134 5.66 1.13 9.46
CA GLN A 134 6.35 2.25 10.12
C GLN A 134 6.64 3.41 9.17
N ALA A 135 7.09 3.12 7.94
CA ALA A 135 7.37 4.14 6.94
C ALA A 135 6.10 4.90 6.49
N LEU A 136 4.97 4.20 6.31
CA LEU A 136 3.69 4.81 5.96
C LEU A 136 3.05 5.55 7.14
N PHE A 137 3.20 5.05 8.38
CA PHE A 137 2.78 5.71 9.60
C PHE A 137 3.50 7.04 9.81
N ALA A 138 4.82 7.07 9.59
CA ALA A 138 5.60 8.31 9.61
C ALA A 138 5.13 9.31 8.53
N ALA A 139 4.44 8.84 7.49
CA ALA A 139 3.80 9.64 6.45
C ALA A 139 2.28 9.85 6.69
N ASN A 140 1.80 9.68 7.93
CA ASN A 140 0.40 9.83 8.36
C ASN A 140 -0.61 8.93 7.62
N THR A 141 -0.15 7.80 7.09
CA THR A 141 -1.00 6.84 6.38
C THR A 141 -1.37 5.68 7.29
N VAL A 142 -2.66 5.33 7.30
CA VAL A 142 -3.20 4.30 8.19
C VAL A 142 -3.97 3.20 7.45
N SER A 143 -4.34 3.39 6.18
CA SER A 143 -4.98 2.35 5.37
C SER A 143 -3.95 1.57 4.59
N ILE A 144 -3.35 0.56 5.23
CA ILE A 144 -2.19 -0.16 4.68
C ILE A 144 -2.40 -1.67 4.67
N ALA A 145 -2.03 -2.30 3.56
CA ALA A 145 -1.85 -3.73 3.43
C ALA A 145 -0.52 -4.03 2.74
N VAL A 146 0.16 -5.09 3.16
CA VAL A 146 1.41 -5.57 2.57
C VAL A 146 1.20 -7.01 2.13
N MET A 147 1.45 -7.32 0.87
CA MET A 147 1.31 -8.66 0.30
C MET A 147 2.66 -9.18 -0.20
N LEU A 148 3.17 -10.22 0.44
CA LEU A 148 4.50 -10.78 0.19
C LEU A 148 4.40 -12.28 -0.08
N PRO A 149 5.33 -12.87 -0.86
CA PRO A 149 5.35 -14.31 -1.07
C PRO A 149 5.57 -15.05 0.25
N ASP A 150 4.91 -16.20 0.40
CA ASP A 150 5.19 -17.16 1.46
C ASP A 150 6.56 -17.83 1.19
N PRO A 151 7.52 -17.78 2.14
CA PRO A 151 8.84 -18.38 1.96
C PRO A 151 8.81 -19.88 1.67
N GLN A 152 7.78 -20.58 2.16
CA GLN A 152 7.60 -22.02 1.97
C GLN A 152 6.86 -22.34 0.67
N ASN A 153 6.08 -21.40 0.14
CA ASN A 153 5.35 -21.56 -1.11
C ASN A 153 5.18 -20.22 -1.82
N ASN A 154 6.13 -19.89 -2.69
CA ASN A 154 6.16 -18.60 -3.41
C ASN A 154 4.96 -18.35 -4.36
N THR A 155 4.05 -19.31 -4.56
CA THR A 155 2.79 -19.08 -5.28
C THR A 155 1.65 -18.67 -4.35
N ASN A 156 1.82 -18.84 -3.04
CA ASN A 156 0.97 -18.32 -1.99
C ASN A 156 1.52 -16.98 -1.51
N PHE A 157 0.64 -16.02 -1.28
CA PHE A 157 0.99 -14.68 -0.82
C PHE A 157 0.38 -14.44 0.55
N LEU A 158 1.23 -14.09 1.51
CA LEU A 158 0.87 -13.66 2.85
C LEU A 158 0.44 -12.20 2.79
N VAL A 159 -0.72 -11.89 3.37
CA VAL A 159 -1.23 -10.53 3.44
C VAL A 159 -1.23 -10.07 4.88
N PHE A 160 -0.43 -9.05 5.13
CA PHE A 160 -0.29 -8.39 6.40
C PHE A 160 -1.09 -7.09 6.41
N SER A 161 -1.68 -6.79 7.56
CA SER A 161 -2.15 -5.45 7.90
C SER A 161 -1.81 -5.19 9.37
N TRP A 162 -1.97 -3.96 9.80
CA TRP A 162 -1.74 -3.58 11.19
C TRP A 162 -3.09 -3.52 11.89
N ARG A 163 -3.12 -3.73 13.21
CA ARG A 163 -4.32 -3.56 14.02
C ARG A 163 -4.12 -2.38 14.98
N PRO A 164 -4.95 -1.33 14.89
CA PRO A 164 -5.00 -0.35 15.95
C PRO A 164 -5.49 -1.05 17.23
N ALA A 165 -4.69 -0.99 18.30
CA ALA A 165 -4.98 -1.56 19.61
C ALA A 165 -4.98 -3.10 19.71
N ALA A 166 -3.98 -3.79 19.13
CA ALA A 166 -3.78 -5.22 19.44
C ALA A 166 -3.54 -5.46 20.95
N ASN A 167 -2.93 -4.49 21.65
CA ASN A 167 -2.55 -4.60 23.07
C ASN A 167 -3.11 -3.47 23.95
N TYR A 168 -4.23 -2.86 23.58
CA TYR A 168 -4.83 -1.72 24.31
C TYR A 168 -3.92 -0.47 24.43
N THR A 169 -2.77 -0.48 23.77
CA THR A 169 -1.86 0.66 23.67
C THR A 169 -2.07 1.36 22.33
N CYS A 170 -2.45 2.64 22.39
CA CYS A 170 -2.59 3.48 21.20
C CYS A 170 -1.28 4.18 20.81
N SER A 171 -0.15 3.62 21.22
CA SER A 171 1.15 4.17 20.84
C SER A 171 1.57 3.62 19.46
N PRO A 172 2.06 4.48 18.55
CA PRO A 172 2.75 4.03 17.33
C PRO A 172 3.99 3.17 17.61
N ASP A 173 4.49 3.14 18.85
CA ASP A 173 5.62 2.30 19.26
C ASP A 173 5.28 0.80 19.33
N HIS A 174 3.99 0.44 19.24
CA HIS A 174 3.50 -0.94 19.32
C HIS A 174 2.84 -1.37 18.01
N LEU A 175 3.40 -0.94 16.88
CA LEU A 175 3.00 -1.44 15.56
C LEU A 175 3.39 -2.91 15.43
N GLU A 176 2.41 -3.75 15.09
CA GLU A 176 2.60 -5.17 14.81
C GLU A 176 2.06 -5.49 13.42
N ALA A 177 2.76 -6.39 12.71
CA ALA A 177 2.34 -6.85 11.40
C ALA A 177 1.55 -8.15 11.52
N LEU A 178 0.23 -8.07 11.33
CA LEU A 178 -0.66 -9.22 11.53
C LEU A 178 -0.99 -9.88 10.20
N LEU A 179 -0.79 -11.21 10.14
CA LEU A 179 -1.25 -12.03 9.03
C LEU A 179 -2.79 -12.11 9.02
N ILE A 180 -3.42 -11.27 8.20
CA ILE A 180 -4.87 -11.18 8.09
C ILE A 180 -5.43 -12.07 6.99
N ASN A 181 -4.62 -12.43 5.99
CA ASN A 181 -5.09 -13.17 4.83
C ASN A 181 -3.98 -13.90 4.09
N THR A 182 -4.39 -14.76 3.16
CA THR A 182 -3.50 -15.34 2.16
C THR A 182 -4.18 -15.29 0.80
N CYS A 183 -3.41 -15.15 -0.27
CA CYS A 183 -3.90 -15.20 -1.64
C CYS A 183 -3.12 -16.20 -2.50
N TYR A 184 -3.85 -16.99 -3.29
CA TYR A 184 -3.28 -17.98 -4.20
C TYR A 184 -4.04 -17.96 -5.53
N PHE A 185 -3.38 -17.59 -6.63
CA PHE A 185 -3.96 -17.46 -7.97
C PHE A 185 -5.27 -16.65 -8.01
N GLY A 186 -5.33 -15.57 -7.25
CA GLY A 186 -6.51 -14.69 -7.14
C GLY A 186 -7.55 -15.15 -6.12
N ASN A 187 -7.37 -16.32 -5.49
CA ASN A 187 -8.26 -16.79 -4.43
C ASN A 187 -7.79 -16.24 -3.08
N ILE A 188 -8.58 -15.33 -2.50
CA ILE A 188 -8.35 -14.76 -1.18
C ILE A 188 -9.04 -15.65 -0.14
N LYS A 189 -8.28 -16.28 0.78
CA LYS A 189 -8.82 -17.29 1.71
C LYS A 189 -9.79 -16.71 2.75
N ARG A 190 -9.47 -15.57 3.36
CA ARG A 190 -10.28 -14.96 4.44
C ARG A 190 -11.08 -13.78 3.88
N LYS A 191 -12.34 -13.60 4.27
CA LYS A 191 -13.17 -12.45 3.85
C LYS A 191 -12.99 -11.21 4.75
N GLN A 192 -11.88 -11.12 5.48
CA GLN A 192 -11.59 -9.98 6.36
C GLN A 192 -11.05 -8.81 5.54
N THR A 193 -11.45 -7.58 5.89
CA THR A 193 -10.96 -6.37 5.21
C THR A 193 -9.44 -6.27 5.32
N TRP A 194 -8.77 -5.96 4.21
CA TRP A 194 -7.33 -5.69 4.21
C TRP A 194 -7.00 -4.30 4.73
N PHE A 195 -8.01 -3.42 4.79
CA PHE A 195 -7.89 -2.04 5.23
C PHE A 195 -8.86 -1.85 6.40
N PRO A 196 -8.40 -2.03 7.65
CA PRO A 196 -9.27 -1.86 8.81
C PRO A 196 -9.77 -0.43 8.90
N ASP A 197 -11.04 -0.27 9.29
CA ASP A 197 -11.62 1.05 9.49
C ASP A 197 -11.13 1.63 10.82
N VAL A 198 -10.09 2.46 10.73
CA VAL A 198 -9.47 3.15 11.86
C VAL A 198 -10.47 4.06 12.57
N LEU A 199 -11.53 4.53 11.88
CA LEU A 199 -12.56 5.35 12.50
C LEU A 199 -13.58 4.52 13.30
N ARG A 200 -13.64 3.19 13.13
CA ARG A 200 -14.49 2.32 13.96
C ARG A 200 -13.89 2.01 15.34
N ILE A 201 -12.66 2.46 15.60
CA ILE A 201 -12.12 2.56 16.97
C ILE A 201 -12.96 3.54 17.83
N LYS A 202 -13.75 4.42 17.19
CA LYS A 202 -14.66 5.38 17.88
C LYS A 202 -15.68 4.76 18.83
N HIS A 203 -15.89 3.45 18.82
CA HIS A 203 -16.82 2.78 19.74
C HIS A 203 -16.16 2.11 20.95
N GLN A 204 -14.84 2.18 21.10
CA GLN A 204 -14.21 1.76 22.32
C GLN A 204 -14.10 2.96 23.28
N LYS A 205 -15.18 3.20 24.02
CA LYS A 205 -15.22 4.11 25.17
C LYS A 205 -14.24 3.74 26.28
N ASP A 206 -13.53 2.61 26.17
CA ASP A 206 -12.84 1.97 27.29
C ASP A 206 -11.30 2.09 27.27
N TYR A 207 -10.66 2.67 26.24
CA TYR A 207 -9.19 2.57 26.09
C TYR A 207 -8.39 3.88 26.14
N GLY A 208 -9.00 5.04 26.42
CA GLY A 208 -8.25 6.26 26.81
C GLY A 208 -7.19 6.76 25.81
N CYS A 209 -7.31 6.41 24.54
CA CYS A 209 -6.28 6.69 23.54
C CYS A 209 -6.19 8.18 23.17
N ALA A 210 -5.01 8.77 23.35
CA ALA A 210 -4.74 10.14 22.92
C ALA A 210 -4.74 10.23 21.38
N VAL A 211 -5.75 10.90 20.83
CA VAL A 211 -5.80 11.18 19.39
C VAL A 211 -4.97 12.43 19.11
N LYS A 212 -3.91 12.28 18.34
CA LYS A 212 -3.14 13.43 17.85
C LYS A 212 -3.92 14.10 16.73
N VAL A 213 -4.53 15.25 17.04
CA VAL A 213 -5.25 16.08 16.07
C VAL A 213 -4.29 17.13 15.53
N SER A 214 -4.01 17.08 14.24
CA SER A 214 -3.34 18.17 13.54
C SER A 214 -4.37 19.24 13.19
N TYR A 215 -4.09 20.47 13.55
CA TYR A 215 -4.95 21.62 13.27
C TYR A 215 -4.11 22.79 12.75
N PHE A 216 -4.78 23.73 12.09
CA PHE A 216 -4.23 25.01 11.72
C PHE A 216 -4.96 26.10 12.51
N ILE A 217 -4.25 27.14 12.91
CA ILE A 217 -4.85 28.27 13.63
C ILE A 217 -5.79 28.97 12.65
N TRP A 218 -7.08 28.94 12.96
CA TRP A 218 -8.12 29.52 12.13
C TRP A 218 -9.26 30.03 13.01
N PRO A 219 -9.23 31.31 13.42
CA PRO A 219 -10.33 31.90 14.16
C PRO A 219 -11.64 31.89 13.34
N PRO A 220 -12.80 31.62 13.96
CA PRO A 220 -13.02 31.39 15.39
C PRO A 220 -12.83 29.93 15.85
N PHE A 221 -12.43 29.03 14.96
CA PHE A 221 -12.41 27.57 15.21
C PHE A 221 -11.20 27.11 16.02
N VAL A 222 -10.04 27.72 15.79
CA VAL A 222 -8.80 27.45 16.52
C VAL A 222 -8.11 28.78 16.78
N ILE A 223 -8.01 29.17 18.05
CA ILE A 223 -7.41 30.42 18.50
C ILE A 223 -6.19 30.07 19.34
N GLN A 224 -5.08 30.76 19.10
CA GLN A 224 -3.87 30.65 19.92
C GLN A 224 -3.97 31.69 21.05
N ASN A 225 -3.98 31.22 22.30
CA ASN A 225 -3.93 32.07 23.48
C ASN A 225 -2.52 32.62 23.71
#